data_AF-A0A5D4XS99-F1
#
_entry.id   AF-A0A5D4XS99-F1
#
_cell.length_a   1.000
_cell.length_b   1.000
_cell.length_c   1.000
_cell.angle_alpha   90.00
_cell.angle_beta   90.00
_cell.angle_gamma   90.00
#
_symmetry.space_group_name_H-M   'P 1'
#
loop_
_entity.id
_entity.type
_entity.pdbx_description
1 polymer ?
#
loop_
_entity_poly.entity_id
_entity_poly.type
_entity_poly.pdbx_seq_one_letter_code
_entity_poly.pdbx_strand_id
1 'polypeptide(L)'
;MKLFPLAAILLLSMLLLAACKDREAEAAAQAAALAAANEQAAAEAERAFEAAVADGNWALAKAQGDLLLAKWPTTEAADRVRPRHEEARAKGDAENEARRAAALWAYQTQPVAGGRQLSAAIYAKDPLDVDGSGAKPVRLIFRDHPDWGRSSYLVLPAGDFAKACYGSCRVTVTVDDAEPRRMAANRPKTDEAIAMFIDDEKTLWRLTKDAKLLRIEFPTRDVGNRVAEFEVAGLERGKMPGWD
;
A
#
# COMPACT_ATOMS: atom_id res chain seq x y z
N MET A 1 73.57 -36.21 -40.63
CA MET A 1 72.14 -35.86 -40.39
C MET A 1 71.95 -35.65 -38.90
N LYS A 2 71.56 -34.44 -38.48
CA LYS A 2 71.49 -34.02 -37.07
C LYS A 2 70.22 -34.61 -36.41
N LEU A 3 70.39 -35.41 -35.35
CA LEU A 3 69.32 -35.82 -34.43
C LEU A 3 68.98 -34.66 -33.49
N PHE A 4 67.91 -33.92 -33.75
CA PHE A 4 67.20 -33.09 -32.76
C PHE A 4 65.82 -32.77 -33.36
N PRO A 5 64.70 -33.36 -32.85
CA PRO A 5 63.73 -32.51 -32.14
C PRO A 5 62.81 -33.19 -31.08
N LEU A 6 62.94 -34.48 -30.73
CA LEU A 6 61.94 -35.12 -29.84
C LEU A 6 62.00 -34.67 -28.36
N ALA A 7 63.19 -34.37 -27.82
CA ALA A 7 63.34 -33.95 -26.43
C ALA A 7 62.77 -32.55 -26.14
N ALA A 8 62.78 -31.66 -27.15
CA ALA A 8 62.25 -30.30 -27.02
C ALA A 8 60.71 -30.27 -26.95
N ILE A 9 60.04 -31.21 -27.65
CA ILE A 9 58.57 -31.29 -27.67
C ILE A 9 58.02 -31.83 -26.33
N LEU A 10 58.74 -32.76 -25.69
CA LEU A 10 58.36 -33.32 -24.38
C LEU A 10 58.58 -32.34 -23.21
N LEU A 11 59.63 -31.52 -23.26
CA LEU A 11 59.83 -30.46 -22.25
C LEU A 11 58.80 -29.33 -22.38
N LEU A 12 58.42 -28.94 -23.60
CA LEU A 12 57.45 -27.87 -23.83
C LEU A 12 56.03 -28.26 -23.38
N SER A 13 55.67 -29.54 -23.51
CA SER A 13 54.37 -30.06 -23.05
C SER A 13 54.29 -30.17 -21.52
N MET A 14 55.39 -30.51 -20.82
CA MET A 14 55.41 -30.49 -19.34
C MET A 14 55.34 -29.07 -18.75
N LEU A 15 55.93 -28.07 -19.41
CA LEU A 15 55.85 -26.66 -18.96
C LEU A 15 54.44 -26.07 -19.12
N LEU A 16 53.67 -26.50 -20.13
CA LEU A 16 52.27 -26.10 -20.32
C LEU A 16 51.34 -26.72 -19.26
N LEU A 17 51.60 -27.97 -18.84
CA LEU A 17 50.84 -28.66 -17.79
C LEU A 17 51.11 -28.08 -16.38
N ALA A 18 52.34 -27.65 -16.10
CA ALA A 18 52.68 -27.00 -14.82
C ALA A 18 52.05 -25.60 -14.70
N ALA A 19 52.08 -24.79 -15.75
CA ALA A 19 51.49 -23.44 -15.76
C ALA A 19 49.95 -23.44 -15.68
N CYS A 20 49.28 -24.50 -16.13
CA CYS A 20 47.84 -24.66 -15.94
C CYS A 20 47.46 -24.96 -14.48
N LYS A 21 48.28 -25.75 -13.77
CA LYS A 21 47.99 -26.17 -12.39
C LYS A 21 48.11 -25.03 -11.37
N ASP A 22 49.06 -24.11 -11.60
CA ASP A 22 49.22 -22.92 -10.75
C ASP A 22 48.06 -21.92 -10.92
N ARG A 23 47.54 -21.77 -12.15
CA ARG A 23 46.36 -20.94 -12.42
C ARG A 23 45.09 -21.47 -11.78
N GLU A 24 44.89 -22.79 -11.81
CA GLU A 24 43.74 -23.42 -11.15
C GLU A 24 43.81 -23.27 -9.62
N ALA A 25 44.98 -23.45 -9.03
CA ALA A 25 45.19 -23.24 -7.59
C ALA A 25 44.98 -21.78 -7.17
N GLU A 26 45.48 -20.82 -7.96
CA GLU A 26 45.27 -19.39 -7.74
C GLU A 26 43.80 -19.00 -7.86
N ALA A 27 43.10 -19.51 -8.89
CA ALA A 27 41.66 -19.28 -9.07
C ALA A 27 40.84 -19.86 -7.90
N ALA A 28 41.20 -21.06 -7.42
CA ALA A 28 40.55 -21.66 -6.25
C ALA A 28 40.78 -20.84 -4.97
N ALA A 29 42.01 -20.33 -4.75
CA ALA A 29 42.32 -19.46 -3.63
C ALA A 29 41.56 -18.13 -3.68
N GLN A 30 41.46 -17.51 -4.87
CA GLN A 30 40.68 -16.29 -5.07
C GLN A 30 39.18 -16.52 -4.84
N ALA A 31 38.62 -17.63 -5.33
CA ALA A 31 37.23 -17.99 -5.10
C ALA A 31 36.94 -18.22 -3.61
N ALA A 32 37.84 -18.90 -2.88
CA ALA A 32 37.72 -19.08 -1.43
C ALA A 32 37.80 -17.76 -0.67
N ALA A 33 38.70 -16.85 -1.07
CA ALA A 33 38.81 -15.52 -0.46
C ALA A 33 37.55 -14.67 -0.70
N LEU A 34 36.97 -14.71 -1.90
CA LEU A 34 35.71 -14.04 -2.21
C LEU A 34 34.54 -14.63 -1.41
N ALA A 35 34.48 -15.97 -1.28
CA ALA A 35 33.46 -16.62 -0.47
C ALA A 35 33.54 -16.20 0.99
N ALA A 36 34.75 -16.16 1.57
CA ALA A 36 34.96 -15.69 2.94
C ALA A 36 34.58 -14.21 3.13
N ALA A 37 34.90 -13.35 2.16
CA ALA A 37 34.49 -11.94 2.19
C ALA A 37 32.97 -11.78 2.10
N ASN A 38 32.31 -12.59 1.26
CA ASN A 38 30.85 -12.61 1.16
C ASN A 38 30.19 -13.07 2.46
N GLU A 39 30.74 -14.09 3.14
CA GLU A 39 30.25 -14.52 4.46
C GLU A 39 30.38 -13.41 5.51
N GLN A 40 31.50 -12.70 5.55
CA GLN A 40 31.70 -11.58 6.47
C GLN A 40 30.71 -10.44 6.21
N ALA A 41 30.55 -10.06 4.94
CA ALA A 41 29.61 -9.00 4.55
C ALA A 41 28.14 -9.40 4.80
N ALA A 42 27.80 -10.67 4.56
CA ALA A 42 26.46 -11.19 4.86
C ALA A 42 26.21 -11.23 6.38
N ALA A 43 27.19 -11.58 7.21
CA ALA A 43 27.07 -11.52 8.67
C ALA A 43 26.87 -10.09 9.20
N GLU A 44 27.47 -9.07 8.55
CA GLU A 44 27.19 -7.66 8.86
C GLU A 44 25.75 -7.27 8.51
N ALA A 45 25.27 -7.68 7.33
CA ALA A 45 23.89 -7.42 6.91
C ALA A 45 22.86 -8.18 7.74
N GLU A 46 23.18 -9.40 8.22
CA GLU A 46 22.36 -10.13 9.19
C GLU A 46 22.25 -9.32 10.49
N ARG A 47 23.36 -8.80 11.04
CA ARG A 47 23.30 -7.94 12.23
C ARG A 47 22.42 -6.70 12.03
N ALA A 48 22.46 -6.09 10.85
CA ALA A 48 21.60 -4.95 10.52
C ALA A 48 20.12 -5.34 10.45
N PHE A 49 19.79 -6.50 9.86
CA PHE A 49 18.44 -7.07 9.87
C PHE A 49 17.95 -7.31 11.31
N GLU A 50 18.77 -7.96 12.13
CA GLU A 50 18.44 -8.30 13.52
C GLU A 50 18.23 -7.05 14.39
N ALA A 51 19.06 -6.03 14.21
CA ALA A 51 18.87 -4.75 14.91
C ALA A 51 17.54 -4.09 14.53
N ALA A 52 17.18 -4.08 13.25
CA ALA A 52 15.91 -3.52 12.80
C ALA A 52 14.69 -4.31 13.33
N VAL A 53 14.80 -5.64 13.42
CA VAL A 53 13.77 -6.48 14.05
C VAL A 53 13.65 -6.18 15.54
N ALA A 54 14.77 -6.06 16.25
CA ALA A 54 14.80 -5.74 17.69
C ALA A 54 14.20 -4.36 17.99
N ASP A 55 14.43 -3.39 17.11
CA ASP A 55 13.84 -2.05 17.19
C ASP A 55 12.36 -2.01 16.76
N GLY A 56 11.81 -3.14 16.27
CA GLY A 56 10.45 -3.21 15.72
C GLY A 56 10.27 -2.42 14.43
N ASN A 57 11.35 -2.03 13.75
CA ASN A 57 11.32 -1.31 12.48
C ASN A 57 11.21 -2.32 11.33
N TRP A 58 9.99 -2.83 11.12
CA TRP A 58 9.74 -3.92 10.18
C TRP A 58 9.99 -3.51 8.72
N ALA A 59 9.71 -2.25 8.36
CA ALA A 59 10.05 -1.74 7.04
C ALA A 59 11.57 -1.76 6.77
N LEU A 60 12.39 -1.38 7.74
CA LEU A 60 13.84 -1.47 7.64
C LEU A 60 14.32 -2.93 7.64
N ALA A 61 13.77 -3.77 8.52
CA ALA A 61 14.10 -5.20 8.57
C ALA A 61 13.80 -5.88 7.22
N LYS A 62 12.64 -5.61 6.61
CA LYS A 62 12.31 -6.08 5.25
C LYS A 62 13.39 -5.66 4.25
N ALA A 63 13.77 -4.39 4.24
CA ALA A 63 14.76 -3.86 3.29
C ALA A 63 16.16 -4.48 3.48
N GLN A 64 16.60 -4.66 4.73
CA GLN A 64 17.88 -5.32 5.03
C GLN A 64 17.88 -6.79 4.64
N GLY A 65 16.79 -7.52 4.90
CA GLY A 65 16.64 -8.91 4.48
C GLY A 65 16.58 -9.07 2.97
N ASP A 66 15.84 -8.19 2.26
CA ASP A 66 15.81 -8.17 0.78
C ASP A 66 17.22 -7.96 0.21
N LEU A 67 18.00 -7.03 0.78
CA LEU A 67 19.37 -6.75 0.36
C LEU A 67 20.31 -7.94 0.59
N LEU A 68 20.26 -8.55 1.78
CA LEU A 68 21.09 -9.69 2.15
C LEU A 68 20.81 -10.89 1.25
N LEU A 69 19.53 -11.26 1.07
CA LEU A 69 19.14 -12.40 0.23
C LEU A 69 19.42 -12.15 -1.26
N ALA A 70 19.39 -10.90 -1.72
CA ALA A 70 19.72 -10.57 -3.10
C ALA A 70 21.24 -10.57 -3.37
N LYS A 71 22.05 -10.02 -2.44
CA LYS A 71 23.50 -9.89 -2.63
C LYS A 71 24.28 -11.15 -2.28
N TRP A 72 23.85 -11.89 -1.27
CA TRP A 72 24.57 -13.04 -0.73
C TRP A 72 23.67 -14.27 -0.52
N PRO A 73 22.93 -14.73 -1.56
CA PRO A 73 21.85 -15.71 -1.44
C PRO A 73 22.26 -17.10 -0.91
N THR A 74 23.56 -17.44 -0.98
CA THR A 74 24.11 -18.77 -0.68
C THR A 74 24.98 -18.78 0.59
N THR A 75 24.96 -17.71 1.38
CA THR A 75 25.74 -17.62 2.62
C THR A 75 24.97 -18.22 3.80
N GLU A 76 25.68 -18.61 4.87
CA GLU A 76 25.02 -19.13 6.08
C GLU A 76 24.10 -18.08 6.72
N ALA A 77 24.49 -16.81 6.65
CA ALA A 77 23.68 -15.69 7.11
C ALA A 77 22.36 -15.57 6.33
N ALA A 78 22.38 -15.75 5.00
CA ALA A 78 21.17 -15.80 4.19
C ALA A 78 20.23 -16.93 4.60
N ASP A 79 20.76 -18.12 4.90
CA ASP A 79 19.94 -19.25 5.32
C ASP A 79 19.27 -19.04 6.68
N ARG A 80 19.97 -18.39 7.64
CA ARG A 80 19.39 -18.02 8.95
C ARG A 80 18.33 -16.92 8.84
N VAL A 81 18.56 -15.91 7.99
CA VAL A 81 17.65 -14.76 7.85
C VAL A 81 16.38 -15.13 7.08
N ARG A 82 16.47 -16.01 6.07
CA ARG A 82 15.35 -16.35 5.15
C ARG A 82 14.00 -16.60 5.85
N PRO A 83 13.87 -17.46 6.87
CA PRO A 83 12.57 -17.68 7.53
C PRO A 83 12.05 -16.45 8.30
N ARG A 84 12.95 -15.65 8.88
CA ARG A 84 12.60 -14.45 9.65
C ARG A 84 12.28 -13.26 8.76
N HIS A 85 12.90 -13.22 7.58
CA HIS A 85 12.67 -12.19 6.58
C HIS A 85 11.23 -12.22 6.07
N GLU A 86 10.60 -13.40 5.94
CA GLU A 86 9.19 -13.48 5.52
C GLU A 86 8.25 -12.81 6.54
N GLU A 87 8.52 -12.94 7.84
CA GLU A 87 7.77 -12.20 8.87
C GLU A 87 8.03 -10.68 8.76
N ALA A 88 9.29 -10.27 8.60
CA ALA A 88 9.64 -8.87 8.43
C ALA A 88 9.02 -8.26 7.17
N ARG A 89 8.96 -9.03 6.08
CA ARG A 89 8.29 -8.69 4.83
C ARG A 89 6.80 -8.46 5.08
N ALA A 90 6.10 -9.45 5.67
CA ALA A 90 4.68 -9.35 5.93
C ALA A 90 4.32 -8.15 6.83
N LYS A 91 5.07 -7.93 7.90
CA LYS A 91 4.85 -6.79 8.81
C LYS A 91 5.22 -5.46 8.17
N GLY A 92 6.35 -5.38 7.48
CA GLY A 92 6.78 -4.16 6.78
C GLY A 92 5.81 -3.77 5.65
N ASP A 93 5.29 -4.75 4.91
CA ASP A 93 4.28 -4.52 3.88
C ASP A 93 2.95 -4.08 4.48
N ALA A 94 2.53 -4.67 5.60
CA ALA A 94 1.34 -4.23 6.33
C ALA A 94 1.47 -2.79 6.87
N GLU A 95 2.63 -2.41 7.41
CA GLU A 95 2.90 -1.03 7.87
C GLU A 95 2.92 -0.02 6.72
N ASN A 96 3.52 -0.39 5.59
CA ASN A 96 3.51 0.43 4.38
C ASN A 96 2.09 0.64 3.87
N GLU A 97 1.30 -0.44 3.81
CA GLU A 97 -0.09 -0.37 3.37
C GLU A 97 -0.96 0.44 4.33
N ALA A 98 -0.79 0.28 5.64
CA ALA A 98 -1.48 1.08 6.64
C ALA A 98 -1.16 2.59 6.49
N ARG A 99 0.12 2.94 6.27
CA ARG A 99 0.53 4.34 6.01
C ARG A 99 -0.06 4.88 4.70
N ARG A 100 -0.06 4.08 3.63
CA ARG A 100 -0.64 4.45 2.34
C ARG A 100 -2.13 4.74 2.48
N ALA A 101 -2.88 3.83 3.12
CA ALA A 101 -4.32 3.99 3.32
C ALA A 101 -4.65 5.20 4.20
N ALA A 102 -3.92 5.41 5.31
CA ALA A 102 -4.10 6.59 6.15
C ALA A 102 -3.86 7.90 5.39
N ALA A 103 -2.89 7.93 4.47
CA ALA A 103 -2.58 9.10 3.64
C ALA A 103 -3.67 9.45 2.62
N LEU A 104 -4.65 8.58 2.37
CA LEU A 104 -5.81 8.88 1.52
C LEU A 104 -6.82 9.82 2.19
N TRP A 105 -6.78 9.92 3.52
CA TRP A 105 -7.72 10.72 4.30
C TRP A 105 -7.26 12.17 4.44
N ALA A 106 -8.17 13.09 4.15
CA ALA A 106 -8.01 14.51 4.42
C ALA A 106 -8.86 14.92 5.62
N TYR A 107 -8.21 15.47 6.66
CA TYR A 107 -8.89 16.03 7.82
C TYR A 107 -8.87 17.55 7.74
N GLN A 108 -10.01 18.18 8.02
CA GLN A 108 -10.12 19.63 8.06
C GLN A 108 -10.81 20.07 9.34
N THR A 109 -10.41 21.24 9.82
CA THR A 109 -11.13 21.95 10.86
C THR A 109 -11.34 23.39 10.44
N GLN A 110 -12.59 23.84 10.46
CA GLN A 110 -12.96 25.19 10.08
C GLN A 110 -13.68 25.90 11.23
N PRO A 111 -13.31 27.13 11.60
CA PRO A 111 -14.11 27.94 12.52
C PRO A 111 -15.44 28.29 11.86
N VAL A 112 -16.53 28.09 12.58
CA VAL A 112 -17.89 28.45 12.15
C VAL A 112 -18.64 29.12 13.30
N ALA A 113 -19.79 29.72 13.03
CA ALA A 113 -20.68 30.15 14.11
C ALA A 113 -20.99 28.95 15.02
N GLY A 114 -20.99 29.17 16.35
CA GLY A 114 -21.25 28.10 17.31
C GLY A 114 -20.08 27.14 17.60
N GLY A 115 -18.93 27.23 16.91
CA GLY A 115 -17.74 26.45 17.27
C GLY A 115 -16.81 26.10 16.11
N ARG A 116 -16.45 24.81 15.99
CA ARG A 116 -15.55 24.28 14.96
C ARG A 116 -16.25 23.17 14.21
N GLN A 117 -16.26 23.27 12.89
CA GLN A 117 -16.66 22.16 12.02
C GLN A 117 -15.46 21.25 11.80
N LEU A 118 -15.64 19.94 12.01
CA LEU A 118 -14.65 18.92 11.70
C LEU A 118 -15.09 18.13 10.48
N SER A 119 -14.15 17.72 9.63
CA SER A 119 -14.46 16.78 8.57
C SER A 119 -13.31 15.83 8.28
N ALA A 120 -13.66 14.58 7.99
CA ALA A 120 -12.80 13.59 7.37
C ALA A 120 -13.33 13.30 5.96
N ALA A 121 -12.47 13.39 4.95
CA ALA A 121 -12.84 13.20 3.56
C ALA A 121 -11.88 12.24 2.85
N ILE A 122 -12.42 11.45 1.93
CA ILE A 122 -11.66 10.52 1.09
C ILE A 122 -12.23 10.54 -0.32
N TYR A 123 -11.36 10.47 -1.32
CA TYR A 123 -11.77 10.32 -2.72
C TYR A 123 -12.04 8.86 -3.05
N ALA A 124 -12.94 8.63 -4.02
CA ALA A 124 -13.07 7.33 -4.64
C ALA A 124 -11.73 6.92 -5.27
N LYS A 125 -11.41 5.62 -5.21
CA LYS A 125 -10.18 5.02 -5.73
C LYS A 125 -9.95 5.40 -7.20
N ASP A 126 -11.00 5.27 -8.00
CA ASP A 126 -11.01 5.64 -9.41
C ASP A 126 -12.01 6.78 -9.65
N PRO A 127 -11.71 7.75 -10.54
CA PRO A 127 -12.69 8.76 -10.95
C PRO A 127 -13.83 8.13 -11.73
N LEU A 128 -15.03 8.70 -11.63
CA LEU A 128 -16.25 8.17 -12.24
C LEU A 128 -16.82 9.16 -13.24
N ASP A 129 -17.28 8.65 -14.39
CA ASP A 129 -18.10 9.44 -15.31
C ASP A 129 -19.55 9.43 -14.82
N VAL A 130 -19.99 10.54 -14.23
CA VAL A 130 -21.30 10.68 -13.56
C VAL A 130 -22.31 11.50 -14.38
N ASP A 131 -21.89 12.05 -15.52
CA ASP A 131 -22.72 12.91 -16.36
C ASP A 131 -22.52 12.74 -17.89
N GLY A 132 -21.62 11.84 -18.30
CA GLY A 132 -21.28 11.59 -19.70
C GLY A 132 -20.20 12.50 -20.26
N SER A 133 -19.65 13.43 -19.46
CA SER A 133 -18.58 14.36 -19.86
C SER A 133 -17.17 13.83 -19.56
N GLY A 134 -17.08 12.62 -18.99
CA GLY A 134 -15.82 11.94 -18.64
C GLY A 134 -15.59 11.83 -17.14
N ALA A 135 -14.57 11.05 -16.76
CA ALA A 135 -14.34 10.67 -15.38
C ALA A 135 -13.92 11.85 -14.48
N LYS A 136 -14.59 12.01 -13.33
CA LYS A 136 -14.34 13.04 -12.31
C LYS A 136 -14.17 12.44 -10.91
N PRO A 137 -13.43 13.09 -10.01
CA PRO A 137 -13.27 12.59 -8.64
C PRO A 137 -14.58 12.69 -7.86
N VAL A 138 -15.04 11.57 -7.29
CA VAL A 138 -16.16 11.53 -6.33
C VAL A 138 -15.58 11.49 -4.92
N ARG A 139 -16.19 12.20 -3.97
CA ARG A 139 -15.67 12.31 -2.60
C ARG A 139 -16.70 11.89 -1.57
N LEU A 140 -16.30 11.06 -0.62
CA LEU A 140 -17.05 10.77 0.60
C LEU A 140 -16.58 11.69 1.72
N ILE A 141 -17.51 12.28 2.47
CA ILE A 141 -17.22 13.18 3.59
C ILE A 141 -18.03 12.76 4.81
N PHE A 142 -17.35 12.67 5.96
CA PHE A 142 -17.94 12.68 7.29
C PHE A 142 -17.72 14.07 7.88
N ARG A 143 -18.78 14.74 8.34
CA ARG A 143 -18.72 16.10 8.86
C ARG A 143 -19.45 16.21 10.19
N ASP A 144 -18.77 16.79 11.17
CA ASP A 144 -19.36 17.24 12.43
C ASP A 144 -19.51 18.76 12.40
N HIS A 145 -20.75 19.26 12.47
CA HIS A 145 -21.06 20.68 12.51
C HIS A 145 -21.75 21.01 13.84
N PRO A 146 -21.35 22.08 14.56
CA PRO A 146 -21.92 22.42 15.87
C PRO A 146 -23.45 22.60 15.83
N ASP A 147 -23.98 23.32 14.83
CA ASP A 147 -25.42 23.59 14.75
C ASP A 147 -26.24 22.51 14.01
N TRP A 148 -25.64 21.77 13.07
CA TRP A 148 -26.35 20.84 12.20
C TRP A 148 -26.12 19.37 12.59
N GLY A 149 -25.24 19.13 13.55
CA GLY A 149 -24.83 17.80 13.96
C GLY A 149 -23.97 17.09 12.92
N ARG A 150 -24.00 15.76 12.99
CA ARG A 150 -23.17 14.87 12.18
C ARG A 150 -23.86 14.53 10.87
N SER A 151 -23.04 14.32 9.85
CA SER A 151 -23.53 13.98 8.52
C SER A 151 -22.49 13.19 7.74
N SER A 152 -22.96 12.29 6.90
CA SER A 152 -22.13 11.62 5.89
C SER A 152 -22.73 11.84 4.51
N TYR A 153 -21.92 12.19 3.53
CA TYR A 153 -22.41 12.50 2.19
C TYR A 153 -21.37 12.28 1.09
N LEU A 154 -21.87 11.97 -0.10
CA LEU A 154 -21.10 11.98 -1.35
C LEU A 154 -21.16 13.37 -1.98
N VAL A 155 -20.05 13.82 -2.56
CA VAL A 155 -19.95 15.05 -3.35
C VAL A 155 -19.52 14.72 -4.78
N LEU A 156 -20.25 15.28 -5.75
CA LEU A 156 -19.88 15.28 -7.15
C LEU A 156 -19.37 16.68 -7.55
N PRO A 157 -18.30 16.78 -8.36
CA PRO A 157 -17.82 18.06 -8.86
C PRO A 157 -18.59 18.55 -10.11
N ALA A 158 -19.33 17.65 -10.76
CA ALA A 158 -20.15 17.91 -11.94
C ALA A 158 -21.32 16.91 -12.00
N GLY A 159 -22.27 17.14 -12.90
CA GLY A 159 -23.48 16.34 -13.00
C GLY A 159 -24.48 16.59 -11.87
N ASP A 160 -25.36 15.62 -11.63
CA ASP A 160 -26.22 15.59 -10.44
C ASP A 160 -26.64 14.16 -10.12
N PHE A 161 -27.15 13.97 -8.91
CA PHE A 161 -27.83 12.74 -8.53
C PHE A 161 -29.20 12.66 -9.20
N ALA A 162 -29.74 11.44 -9.34
CA ALA A 162 -31.04 11.24 -9.96
C ALA A 162 -32.13 12.09 -9.28
N LYS A 163 -33.07 12.63 -10.08
CA LYS A 163 -34.21 13.42 -9.55
C LYS A 163 -35.02 12.66 -8.50
N ALA A 164 -35.07 11.34 -8.60
CA ALA A 164 -35.72 10.47 -7.61
C ALA A 164 -35.06 10.51 -6.22
N CYS A 165 -33.83 11.00 -6.10
CA CYS A 165 -33.13 11.20 -4.83
C CYS A 165 -33.38 12.56 -4.18
N TYR A 166 -34.15 13.44 -4.81
CA TYR A 166 -34.50 14.73 -4.22
C TYR A 166 -35.48 14.50 -3.06
N GLY A 167 -35.01 14.68 -1.84
CA GLY A 167 -35.77 14.44 -0.61
C GLY A 167 -35.57 13.05 0.01
N SER A 168 -35.64 11.97 -0.77
CA SER A 168 -35.31 10.63 -0.28
C SER A 168 -35.12 9.61 -1.41
N CYS A 169 -34.16 8.71 -1.28
CA CYS A 169 -33.98 7.51 -2.09
C CYS A 169 -33.19 6.44 -1.32
N ARG A 170 -32.63 5.48 -2.05
CA ARG A 170 -31.77 4.43 -1.50
C ARG A 170 -30.43 4.42 -2.25
N VAL A 171 -29.38 4.17 -1.49
CA VAL A 171 -28.06 3.77 -1.99
C VAL A 171 -27.78 2.34 -1.54
N THR A 172 -26.90 1.65 -2.26
CA THR A 172 -26.40 0.34 -1.84
C THR A 172 -24.98 0.50 -1.31
N VAL A 173 -24.73 0.05 -0.10
CA VAL A 173 -23.43 0.09 0.56
C VAL A 173 -22.92 -1.33 0.74
N THR A 174 -21.73 -1.60 0.25
CA THR A 174 -21.03 -2.89 0.40
C THR A 174 -19.71 -2.64 1.11
N VAL A 175 -19.42 -3.43 2.14
CA VAL A 175 -18.17 -3.35 2.91
C VAL A 175 -17.34 -4.58 2.60
N ASP A 176 -16.13 -4.38 2.09
CA ASP A 176 -15.24 -5.45 1.64
C ASP A 176 -15.99 -6.45 0.74
N ASP A 177 -16.10 -7.71 1.18
CA ASP A 177 -16.79 -8.81 0.51
C ASP A 177 -18.12 -9.19 1.20
N ALA A 178 -18.63 -8.34 2.10
CA ALA A 178 -19.88 -8.57 2.82
C ALA A 178 -21.12 -8.34 1.94
N GLU A 179 -22.26 -8.83 2.40
CA GLU A 179 -23.54 -8.65 1.70
C GLU A 179 -23.92 -7.16 1.55
N PRO A 180 -24.40 -6.73 0.36
CA PRO A 180 -24.82 -5.35 0.14
C PRO A 180 -25.98 -4.93 1.05
N ARG A 181 -25.87 -3.74 1.64
CA ARG A 181 -26.90 -3.12 2.49
C ARG A 181 -27.51 -1.91 1.79
N ARG A 182 -28.83 -1.87 1.71
CA ARG A 182 -29.53 -0.64 1.28
C ARG A 182 -29.61 0.37 2.43
N MET A 183 -29.15 1.59 2.20
CA MET A 183 -29.24 2.69 3.16
C MET A 183 -30.13 3.81 2.60
N ALA A 184 -30.83 4.53 3.48
CA ALA A 184 -31.59 5.72 3.08
C ALA A 184 -30.62 6.86 2.77
N ALA A 185 -30.97 7.66 1.78
CA ALA A 185 -30.16 8.77 1.32
C ALA A 185 -31.05 9.89 0.77
N ASN A 186 -30.53 11.11 0.69
CA ASN A 186 -31.23 12.22 0.08
C ASN A 186 -30.26 13.23 -0.55
N ARG A 187 -30.68 13.85 -1.65
CA ARG A 187 -30.04 15.03 -2.24
C ARG A 187 -30.91 16.27 -1.93
N PRO A 188 -30.48 17.17 -1.02
CA PRO A 188 -31.24 18.37 -0.68
C PRO A 188 -31.43 19.27 -1.89
N LYS A 189 -32.55 20.02 -1.96
CA LYS A 189 -32.84 20.98 -3.04
C LYS A 189 -32.05 22.28 -2.84
N THR A 190 -30.74 22.24 -3.05
CA THR A 190 -29.82 23.39 -2.98
C THR A 190 -28.93 23.45 -4.22
N ASP A 191 -28.37 24.63 -4.48
CA ASP A 191 -27.36 24.93 -5.49
C ASP A 191 -25.94 25.09 -4.89
N GLU A 192 -25.80 25.09 -3.56
CA GLU A 192 -24.54 25.29 -2.86
C GLU A 192 -23.50 24.18 -3.11
N ALA A 193 -23.95 22.92 -3.19
CA ALA A 193 -23.11 21.78 -3.55
C ALA A 193 -23.95 20.61 -4.07
N ILE A 194 -23.40 19.85 -5.02
CA ILE A 194 -23.98 18.59 -5.48
C ILE A 194 -23.61 17.51 -4.46
N ALA A 195 -24.40 17.44 -3.38
CA ALA A 195 -24.19 16.52 -2.27
C ALA A 195 -25.40 15.59 -2.06
N MET A 196 -25.11 14.31 -1.85
CA MET A 196 -26.11 13.32 -1.44
C MET A 196 -25.75 12.79 -0.06
N PHE A 197 -26.61 13.08 0.91
CA PHE A 197 -26.51 12.62 2.28
C PHE A 197 -26.94 11.16 2.37
N ILE A 198 -26.21 10.40 3.18
CA ILE A 198 -26.59 9.06 3.62
C ILE A 198 -27.11 9.24 5.04
N ASP A 199 -28.40 8.95 5.22
CA ASP A 199 -29.20 9.45 6.35
C ASP A 199 -28.82 8.83 7.70
N ASP A 200 -28.24 7.62 7.69
CA ASP A 200 -27.73 6.95 8.90
C ASP A 200 -26.21 7.03 8.91
N GLU A 201 -25.70 8.24 9.17
CA GLU A 201 -24.28 8.55 9.21
C GLU A 201 -23.55 7.75 10.30
N LYS A 202 -24.23 7.49 11.42
CA LYS A 202 -23.69 6.70 12.53
C LYS A 202 -23.43 5.26 12.11
N THR A 203 -24.34 4.65 11.35
CA THR A 203 -24.12 3.31 10.82
C THR A 203 -23.06 3.32 9.74
N LEU A 204 -23.06 4.28 8.82
CA LEU A 204 -22.02 4.34 7.79
C LEU A 204 -20.62 4.49 8.40
N TRP A 205 -20.47 5.35 9.41
CA TRP A 205 -19.22 5.51 10.16
C TRP A 205 -18.80 4.22 10.89
N ARG A 206 -19.74 3.46 11.45
CA ARG A 206 -19.43 2.18 12.11
C ARG A 206 -18.93 1.14 11.13
N LEU A 207 -19.49 1.13 9.91
CA LEU A 207 -19.09 0.22 8.84
C LEU A 207 -17.63 0.43 8.42
N THR A 208 -17.02 1.61 8.66
CA THR A 208 -15.62 1.85 8.31
C THR A 208 -14.62 1.40 9.39
N LYS A 209 -15.04 0.78 10.50
CA LYS A 209 -14.15 0.52 11.66
C LYS A 209 -13.00 -0.43 11.35
N ASP A 210 -13.33 -1.52 10.68
CA ASP A 210 -12.37 -2.58 10.35
C ASP A 210 -12.35 -2.87 8.83
N ALA A 211 -13.01 -2.00 8.05
CA ALA A 211 -13.15 -2.15 6.61
C ALA A 211 -11.90 -1.69 5.87
N LYS A 212 -11.56 -2.40 4.80
CA LYS A 212 -10.55 -1.95 3.84
C LYS A 212 -11.18 -1.17 2.71
N LEU A 213 -12.35 -1.61 2.25
CA LEU A 213 -13.03 -1.08 1.09
C LEU A 213 -14.51 -0.84 1.39
N LEU A 214 -14.99 0.34 1.03
CA LEU A 214 -16.40 0.71 1.09
C LEU A 214 -16.86 1.03 -0.34
N ARG A 215 -17.84 0.29 -0.86
CA ARG A 215 -18.46 0.58 -2.15
C ARG A 215 -19.83 1.19 -1.93
N ILE A 216 -20.11 2.28 -2.61
CA ILE A 216 -21.41 2.94 -2.57
C ILE A 216 -21.95 3.04 -4.00
N GLU A 217 -23.00 2.29 -4.28
CA GLU A 217 -23.79 2.43 -5.50
C GLU A 217 -24.85 3.53 -5.32
N PHE A 218 -24.87 4.48 -6.24
CA PHE A 218 -25.81 5.60 -6.23
C PHE A 218 -26.32 5.93 -7.63
N PRO A 219 -27.57 6.41 -7.74
CA PRO A 219 -28.15 6.79 -9.03
C PRO A 219 -27.73 8.21 -9.44
N THR A 220 -27.21 8.35 -10.66
CA THR A 220 -26.92 9.65 -11.29
C THR A 220 -28.10 10.11 -12.14
N ARG A 221 -28.13 11.40 -12.46
CA ARG A 221 -29.19 11.97 -13.32
C ARG A 221 -29.07 11.50 -14.77
N ASP A 222 -27.85 11.41 -15.30
CA ASP A 222 -27.63 11.39 -16.76
C ASP A 222 -27.12 10.03 -17.28
N VAL A 223 -26.42 9.24 -16.46
CA VAL A 223 -25.72 8.01 -16.90
C VAL A 223 -26.04 6.76 -16.07
N GLY A 224 -27.15 6.80 -15.32
CA GLY A 224 -27.63 5.66 -14.51
C GLY A 224 -26.87 5.47 -13.20
N ASN A 225 -26.86 4.24 -12.68
CA ASN A 225 -26.19 3.95 -11.41
C ASN A 225 -24.68 3.89 -11.58
N ARG A 226 -23.96 4.41 -10.58
CA ARG A 226 -22.50 4.38 -10.48
C ARG A 226 -22.08 3.84 -9.13
N VAL A 227 -20.94 3.15 -9.10
CA VAL A 227 -20.37 2.57 -7.88
C VAL A 227 -19.05 3.25 -7.59
N ALA A 228 -19.00 4.05 -6.52
CA ALA A 228 -17.74 4.60 -6.03
C ALA A 228 -17.13 3.66 -5.00
N GLU A 229 -15.87 3.30 -5.19
CA GLU A 229 -15.09 2.50 -4.25
C GLU A 229 -14.17 3.40 -3.43
N PHE A 230 -14.17 3.27 -2.11
CA PHE A 230 -13.35 4.07 -1.19
C PHE A 230 -12.48 3.13 -0.35
N GLU A 231 -11.17 3.32 -0.38
CA GLU A 231 -10.23 2.57 0.46
C GLU A 231 -10.24 3.15 1.89
N VAL A 232 -11.23 2.75 2.69
CA VAL A 232 -11.56 3.39 3.97
C VAL A 232 -10.66 3.00 5.14
N ALA A 233 -9.71 2.08 4.94
CA ALA A 233 -8.69 1.79 5.93
C ALA A 233 -7.89 3.06 6.31
N GLY A 234 -7.27 3.05 7.50
CA GLY A 234 -6.46 4.17 7.96
C GLY A 234 -7.24 5.42 8.39
N LEU A 235 -8.57 5.35 8.50
CA LEU A 235 -9.39 6.41 9.10
C LEU A 235 -9.01 6.64 10.57
N GLU A 236 -8.44 7.81 10.86
CA GLU A 236 -8.05 8.26 12.20
C GLU A 236 -9.28 8.76 12.99
N ARG A 237 -9.99 7.84 13.62
CA ARG A 237 -11.21 8.15 14.39
C ARG A 237 -11.01 9.21 15.48
N GLY A 238 -9.83 9.26 16.10
CA GLY A 238 -9.47 10.28 17.09
C GLY A 238 -9.46 11.72 16.55
N LYS A 239 -9.38 11.93 15.23
CA LYS A 239 -9.52 13.26 14.59
C LYS A 239 -10.98 13.72 14.49
N MET A 240 -11.93 12.82 14.71
CA MET A 240 -13.38 13.05 14.65
C MET A 240 -14.04 12.66 15.98
N PRO A 241 -13.77 13.40 17.08
CA PRO A 241 -14.26 13.06 18.41
C PRO A 241 -15.78 12.93 18.50
N GLY A 242 -16.24 11.97 19.29
CA GLY A 242 -17.66 11.73 19.57
C GLY A 242 -18.40 10.88 18.52
N TRP A 243 -17.76 10.55 17.39
CA TRP A 243 -18.36 9.68 16.37
C TRP A 243 -18.43 8.20 16.75
N ASP A 244 -17.64 7.76 17.75
CA ASP A 244 -17.64 6.40 18.29
C ASP A 244 -18.52 6.24 19.53
#